data_AF-A0A556U9Q1-F1
#
_entry.id   AF-A0A556U9Q1-F1
#
_cell.length_a   1.000
_cell.length_b   1.000
_cell.length_c   1.000
_cell.angle_alpha   90.00
_cell.angle_beta   90.00
_cell.angle_gamma   90.00
#
_symmetry.space_group_name_H-M   'P 1'
#
loop_
_entity.id
_entity.type
_entity.pdbx_description
1 polymer ?
#
loop_
_entity_poly.entity_id
_entity_poly.type
_entity_poly.pdbx_seq_one_letter_code
_entity_poly.pdbx_strand_id
1 'polypeptide(L)'
;MDFKNLEYTDARKRLVQLYIVGEGLQLIGAVIALNSIIISKLIVGIGISIFILGTIIFAIAFFIRSSKSYRKLKKEDNEVESFKDITKEFGTLMTLLGLAFILAIVIGAIYFAYQWTHSWIKVVLFLLAFSFVDDLKEYFAGSEVEDEL
;
A
#
# COMPACT_ATOMS: atom_id res chain seq x y z
N MET A 1 -23.68 17.06 0.82
CA MET A 1 -22.32 16.78 1.31
C MET A 1 -21.62 18.08 1.61
N ASP A 2 -20.88 18.15 2.71
CA ASP A 2 -20.03 19.31 3.05
C ASP A 2 -18.87 19.42 2.04
N PHE A 3 -18.50 20.62 1.62
CA PHE A 3 -17.47 20.88 0.59
C PHE A 3 -16.13 20.22 0.93
N LYS A 4 -15.81 20.10 2.22
CA LYS A 4 -14.58 19.46 2.69
C LYS A 4 -14.55 17.94 2.54
N ASN A 5 -15.70 17.27 2.63
CA ASN A 5 -15.80 15.83 2.44
C ASN A 5 -15.58 15.45 0.96
N LEU A 6 -16.04 16.31 0.04
CA LEU A 6 -15.77 16.18 -1.39
C LEU A 6 -14.27 16.36 -1.68
N GLU A 7 -13.63 17.38 -1.08
CA GLU A 7 -12.20 17.64 -1.24
C GLU A 7 -11.32 16.48 -0.72
N TYR A 8 -11.68 15.87 0.42
CA TYR A 8 -10.98 14.70 0.94
C TYR A 8 -11.18 13.46 0.06
N THR A 9 -12.40 13.20 -0.39
CA THR A 9 -12.72 12.04 -1.23
C THR A 9 -11.96 12.09 -2.55
N ASP A 10 -11.91 13.26 -3.20
CA ASP A 10 -11.13 13.49 -4.42
C ASP A 10 -9.62 13.30 -4.19
N ALA A 11 -9.09 13.85 -3.10
CA ALA A 11 -7.67 13.70 -2.76
C ALA A 11 -7.31 12.24 -2.46
N ARG A 12 -8.18 11.50 -1.76
CA ARG A 12 -8.03 10.08 -1.47
C ARG A 12 -8.08 9.24 -2.76
N LYS A 13 -9.05 9.46 -3.64
CA LYS A 13 -9.17 8.75 -4.93
C LYS A 13 -7.94 8.93 -5.80
N ARG A 14 -7.43 10.17 -5.91
CA ARG A 14 -6.18 10.47 -6.62
C ARG A 14 -4.98 9.77 -6.01
N LEU A 15 -4.90 9.71 -4.68
CA LEU A 15 -3.83 8.99 -3.98
C LEU A 15 -3.86 7.50 -4.27
N VAL A 16 -5.02 6.85 -4.16
CA VAL A 16 -5.19 5.43 -4.46
C VAL A 16 -4.81 5.14 -5.91
N GLN A 17 -5.22 5.98 -6.86
CA GLN A 17 -4.81 5.86 -8.26
C GLN A 17 -3.29 5.95 -8.44
N LEU A 18 -2.61 6.86 -7.74
CA LEU A 18 -1.15 6.97 -7.81
C LEU A 18 -0.46 5.73 -7.25
N TYR A 19 -0.98 5.13 -6.16
CA TYR A 19 -0.45 3.88 -5.64
C TYR A 19 -0.64 2.73 -6.63
N ILE A 20 -1.85 2.54 -7.17
CA ILE A 20 -2.14 1.52 -8.20
C ILE A 20 -1.19 1.68 -9.39
N VAL A 21 -1.02 2.89 -9.92
CA VAL A 21 -0.12 3.13 -11.06
C VAL A 21 1.34 2.84 -10.68
N GLY A 22 1.79 3.32 -9.52
CA GLY A 22 3.16 3.13 -9.04
C GLY A 22 3.51 1.65 -8.82
N GLU A 23 2.67 0.94 -8.06
CA GLU A 23 2.86 -0.48 -7.74
C GLU A 23 2.67 -1.36 -8.97
N GLY A 24 1.70 -1.07 -9.83
CA GLY A 24 1.51 -1.77 -11.11
C GLY A 24 2.75 -1.68 -12.00
N LEU A 25 3.35 -0.50 -12.14
CA LEU A 25 4.60 -0.31 -12.88
C LEU A 25 5.77 -1.05 -12.23
N GLN A 26 5.87 -1.06 -10.89
CA GLN A 26 6.88 -1.83 -10.17
C GLN A 26 6.72 -3.33 -10.42
N LEU A 27 5.52 -3.89 -10.37
CA LEU A 27 5.29 -5.32 -10.66
C LEU A 27 5.65 -5.66 -12.10
N ILE A 28 5.15 -4.89 -13.07
CA ILE A 28 5.44 -5.11 -14.50
C ILE A 28 6.94 -5.00 -14.76
N GLY A 29 7.59 -3.94 -14.27
CA GLY A 29 9.02 -3.72 -14.43
C GLY A 29 9.86 -4.83 -13.81
N ALA A 30 9.48 -5.30 -12.61
CA ALA A 30 10.15 -6.40 -11.93
C ALA A 30 10.00 -7.74 -12.66
N VAL A 31 8.80 -8.05 -13.17
CA VAL A 31 8.58 -9.26 -13.97
C VAL A 31 9.45 -9.24 -15.23
N ILE A 32 9.51 -8.11 -15.94
CA ILE A 32 10.35 -7.96 -17.14
C ILE A 32 11.84 -8.10 -16.79
N ALA A 33 12.29 -7.46 -15.70
CA ALA A 33 13.69 -7.46 -15.30
C ALA A 33 14.19 -8.82 -14.78
N LEU A 34 13.34 -9.56 -14.07
CA LEU A 34 13.69 -10.84 -13.45
C LEU A 34 13.57 -12.03 -14.40
N ASN A 35 12.83 -11.91 -15.51
CA ASN A 35 12.67 -12.97 -16.49
C ASN A 35 13.85 -13.02 -17.49
N SER A 36 15.08 -12.95 -16.97
CA SER A 36 16.34 -12.78 -17.71
C SER A 36 16.75 -14.01 -18.54
N ILE A 37 16.12 -15.16 -18.32
CA ILE A 37 16.44 -16.42 -19.02
C ILE A 37 15.98 -16.40 -20.50
N ILE A 38 15.00 -15.55 -20.84
CA ILE A 38 14.39 -15.51 -22.18
C ILE A 38 14.69 -14.19 -22.91
N ILE A 39 15.18 -13.18 -22.18
CA ILE A 39 15.05 -11.77 -22.55
C ILE A 39 16.42 -11.11 -22.75
N SER A 40 16.58 -10.35 -23.84
CA SER A 40 17.82 -9.63 -24.15
C SER A 40 18.18 -8.59 -23.06
N LYS A 41 19.48 -8.29 -22.90
CA LYS A 41 19.96 -7.27 -21.94
C LYS A 41 19.28 -5.91 -22.11
N LEU A 42 18.87 -5.57 -23.32
CA LEU A 42 18.15 -4.32 -23.63
C LEU A 42 16.76 -4.30 -22.99
N ILE A 43 16.01 -5.41 -23.06
CA ILE A 43 14.68 -5.51 -22.48
C ILE A 43 14.76 -5.58 -20.93
N VAL A 44 15.79 -6.21 -20.37
CA VAL A 44 16.07 -6.12 -18.92
C VAL A 44 16.25 -4.66 -18.49
N GLY A 45 16.98 -3.85 -19.28
CA GLY A 45 17.14 -2.41 -19.04
C GLY A 45 15.82 -1.63 -19.11
N ILE A 46 14.90 -2.03 -20.00
CA ILE A 46 13.55 -1.47 -20.06
C ILE A 46 12.77 -1.82 -18.78
N GLY A 47 12.80 -3.08 -18.33
CA GLY A 47 12.15 -3.52 -17.09
C GLY A 47 12.63 -2.73 -15.87
N ILE A 48 13.94 -2.52 -15.75
CA ILE A 48 14.53 -1.71 -14.67
C ILE A 48 14.05 -0.25 -14.75
N SER A 49 14.03 0.33 -15.94
CA SER A 49 13.55 1.72 -16.13
C SER A 49 12.08 1.88 -15.72
N ILE A 50 11.23 0.92 -16.09
CA ILE A 50 9.81 0.88 -15.70
C ILE A 50 9.67 0.76 -14.19
N PHE A 51 10.44 -0.13 -13.56
CA PHE A 51 10.45 -0.30 -12.11
C PHE A 51 10.83 0.99 -11.37
N ILE A 52 11.87 1.69 -11.84
CA ILE A 52 12.30 2.97 -11.27
C ILE A 52 11.20 4.02 -11.41
N LEU A 53 10.56 4.11 -12.58
CA LEU A 53 9.44 5.04 -12.82
C LEU A 53 8.30 4.80 -11.82
N GLY A 54 7.88 3.54 -11.65
CA GLY A 54 6.85 3.16 -10.67
C GLY A 54 7.23 3.54 -9.25
N THR A 55 8.52 3.35 -8.89
CA THR A 55 9.05 3.74 -7.57
C THR A 55 9.00 5.24 -7.32
N ILE A 56 9.26 6.07 -8.34
CA ILE A 56 9.14 7.53 -8.23
C ILE A 56 7.67 7.93 -7.99
N ILE A 57 6.73 7.34 -8.73
CA ILE A 57 5.30 7.63 -8.57
C ILE A 57 4.81 7.22 -7.18
N PHE A 58 5.18 6.02 -6.72
CA PHE A 58 4.89 5.55 -5.38
C PHE A 58 5.44 6.49 -4.30
N ALA A 59 6.69 6.97 -4.46
CA ALA A 59 7.28 7.91 -3.53
C ALA A 59 6.51 9.24 -3.48
N ILE A 60 6.06 9.76 -4.62
CA ILE A 60 5.21 10.96 -4.69
C ILE A 60 3.89 10.73 -3.93
N ALA A 61 3.22 9.61 -4.18
CA ALA A 61 1.98 9.24 -3.47
C ALA A 61 2.20 9.16 -1.95
N PHE A 62 3.32 8.57 -1.54
CA PHE A 62 3.73 8.49 -0.13
C PHE A 62 3.94 9.87 0.50
N PHE A 63 4.63 10.79 -0.19
CA PHE A 63 4.83 12.15 0.29
C PHE A 63 3.51 12.91 0.45
N ILE A 64 2.58 12.76 -0.51
CA ILE A 64 1.25 13.38 -0.43
C ILE A 64 0.46 12.80 0.77
N ARG A 65 0.45 11.47 0.95
CA ARG A 65 -0.22 10.80 2.08
C ARG A 65 0.38 11.21 3.44
N SER A 66 1.70 11.40 3.50
CA SER A 66 2.41 11.80 4.71
C SER A 66 2.26 13.30 5.02
N SER A 67 1.81 14.09 4.04
CA SER A 67 1.65 15.54 4.20
C SER A 67 0.68 15.91 5.33
N LYS A 68 0.97 17.02 6.01
CA LYS A 68 0.11 17.53 7.09
C LYS A 68 -1.30 17.85 6.60
N SER A 69 -1.45 18.26 5.33
CA SER A 69 -2.76 18.58 4.73
C SER A 69 -3.65 17.35 4.65
N TYR A 70 -3.15 16.27 4.05
CA TYR A 70 -3.90 15.03 3.93
C TYR A 70 -4.22 14.38 5.28
N ARG A 71 -3.27 14.44 6.24
CA ARG A 71 -3.49 13.91 7.60
C ARG A 71 -4.56 14.67 8.38
N LYS A 72 -4.76 15.97 8.11
CA LYS A 72 -5.86 16.75 8.71
C LYS A 72 -7.19 16.32 8.12
N LEU A 73 -7.29 16.28 6.79
CA LEU A 73 -8.50 15.83 6.10
C LEU A 73 -8.92 14.41 6.53
N LYS A 74 -7.96 13.48 6.65
CA LYS A 74 -8.23 12.11 7.12
C LYS A 74 -8.76 12.03 8.55
N LYS A 75 -8.27 12.89 9.45
CA LYS A 75 -8.68 12.92 10.86
C LYS A 75 -10.04 13.58 11.06
N GLU A 76 -10.42 14.50 10.19
CA GLU A 76 -11.74 15.13 10.21
C GLU A 76 -12.82 14.18 9.66
N ASP A 77 -12.46 13.30 8.72
CA ASP A 77 -13.36 12.32 8.10
C ASP A 77 -13.52 11.01 8.92
N ASN A 78 -12.51 10.61 9.70
CA ASN A 78 -12.55 9.38 10.50
C ASN A 78 -12.51 9.68 12.00
N GLU A 79 -13.44 9.09 12.76
CA GLU A 79 -13.32 8.88 14.21
C GLU A 79 -12.22 7.83 14.47
N VAL A 80 -10.96 8.19 14.23
CA VAL A 80 -9.84 7.30 14.52
C VAL A 80 -9.65 7.28 16.03
N GLU A 81 -10.06 6.19 16.68
CA GLU A 81 -9.71 5.94 18.08
C GLU A 81 -8.21 6.07 18.25
N SER A 82 -7.81 6.93 19.20
CA SER A 82 -6.40 7.11 19.50
C SER A 82 -5.86 5.83 20.14
N PHE A 83 -4.57 5.57 19.97
CA PHE A 83 -3.89 4.53 20.76
C PHE A 83 -4.11 4.70 22.27
N LYS A 84 -4.30 5.95 22.71
CA LYS A 84 -4.65 6.30 24.10
C LYS A 84 -6.05 5.80 24.49
N ASP A 85 -7.00 5.78 23.57
CA ASP A 85 -8.37 5.33 23.81
C ASP A 85 -8.41 3.81 23.89
N ILE A 86 -7.72 3.12 22.97
CA ILE A 86 -7.56 1.65 22.97
C ILE A 86 -6.88 1.17 24.27
N THR A 87 -5.79 1.84 24.69
CA THR A 87 -5.09 1.50 25.93
C THR A 87 -5.92 1.77 27.19
N LYS A 88 -6.82 2.76 27.15
CA LYS A 88 -7.74 3.06 28.25
C LYS A 88 -8.85 2.03 28.37
N GLU A 89 -9.33 1.49 27.25
CA GLU A 89 -10.39 0.49 27.20
C GLU A 89 -9.89 -0.92 27.59
N PHE A 90 -8.78 -1.38 26.98
CA PHE A 90 -8.28 -2.74 27.16
C PHE A 90 -7.17 -2.86 28.20
N GLY A 91 -6.58 -1.74 28.62
CA GLY A 91 -5.41 -1.72 29.48
C GLY A 91 -4.10 -1.89 28.71
N THR A 92 -3.02 -1.31 29.25
CA THR A 92 -1.69 -1.27 28.61
C THR A 92 -1.15 -2.66 28.30
N LEU A 93 -1.32 -3.61 29.21
CA LEU A 93 -0.73 -4.95 29.10
C LEU A 93 -1.41 -5.79 28.00
N MET A 94 -2.75 -5.76 27.91
CA MET A 94 -3.49 -6.39 26.82
C MET A 94 -3.18 -5.74 25.46
N THR A 95 -3.08 -4.41 25.42
CA THR A 95 -2.75 -3.70 24.18
C THR A 95 -1.35 -4.08 23.67
N LEU A 96 -0.36 -4.18 24.57
CA LEU A 96 0.98 -4.64 24.23
C LEU A 96 1.01 -6.09 23.75
N LEU A 97 0.25 -6.98 24.40
CA LEU A 97 0.14 -8.38 23.97
C LEU A 97 -0.51 -8.49 22.59
N GLY A 98 -1.57 -7.73 22.32
CA GLY A 98 -2.21 -7.68 21.01
C GLY A 98 -1.24 -7.19 19.93
N LEU A 99 -0.47 -6.13 20.23
CA LEU A 99 0.55 -5.62 19.31
C LEU A 99 1.63 -6.67 19.04
N ALA A 100 2.13 -7.34 20.08
CA ALA A 100 3.13 -8.40 19.95
C ALA A 100 2.61 -9.58 19.13
N PHE A 101 1.34 -9.96 19.30
CA PHE A 101 0.70 -11.02 18.53
C PHE A 101 0.60 -10.68 17.05
N ILE A 102 0.13 -9.47 16.71
CA ILE A 102 0.08 -8.98 15.32
C ILE A 102 1.48 -9.01 14.70
N LEU A 103 2.48 -8.54 15.44
CA LEU A 103 3.87 -8.48 14.99
C LEU A 103 4.44 -9.89 14.75
N ALA A 104 4.11 -10.85 15.62
CA ALA A 104 4.47 -12.25 15.43
C ALA A 104 3.83 -12.87 14.17
N ILE A 105 2.57 -12.56 13.89
CA ILE A 105 1.90 -13.01 12.65
C ILE A 105 2.60 -12.45 11.42
N VAL A 106 2.92 -11.15 11.41
CA VAL A 106 3.59 -10.50 10.27
C VAL A 106 4.97 -11.12 10.03
N ILE A 107 5.78 -11.30 11.08
CA ILE A 107 7.09 -11.96 10.97
C ILE A 107 6.93 -13.40 10.46
N GLY A 108 5.95 -14.14 11.00
CA GLY A 108 5.65 -15.50 10.59
C GLY A 108 5.29 -15.60 9.11
N ALA A 109 4.44 -14.69 8.61
CA ALA A 109 4.06 -14.62 7.20
C ALA A 109 5.24 -14.30 6.28
N ILE A 110 6.10 -13.34 6.65
CA ILE A 110 7.30 -12.99 5.89
C ILE A 110 8.27 -14.17 5.85
N TYR A 111 8.50 -14.82 7.00
CA TYR A 111 9.36 -15.99 7.09
C TYR A 111 8.83 -17.17 6.26
N PHE A 112 7.53 -17.44 6.33
CA PHE A 112 6.88 -18.46 5.51
C PHE A 112 7.04 -18.16 4.00
N ALA A 113 6.80 -16.92 3.59
CA ALA A 113 6.99 -16.49 2.20
C ALA A 113 8.45 -16.67 1.75
N TYR A 114 9.42 -16.38 2.63
CA TYR A 114 10.83 -16.62 2.34
C TYR A 114 11.14 -18.11 2.21
N GLN A 115 10.65 -18.96 3.13
CA GLN A 115 10.84 -20.40 3.06
C GLN A 115 10.19 -21.02 1.82
N TRP A 116 9.05 -20.48 1.37
CA TRP A 116 8.40 -20.93 0.15
C TRP A 116 9.19 -20.55 -1.11
N THR A 117 9.62 -19.29 -1.20
CA THR A 117 10.21 -18.72 -2.42
C THR A 117 11.73 -18.85 -2.50
N HIS A 118 12.38 -19.09 -1.37
CA HIS A 118 13.83 -19.07 -1.15
C HIS A 118 14.51 -17.79 -1.70
N SER A 119 13.78 -16.68 -1.78
CA SER A 119 14.25 -15.44 -2.41
C SER A 119 13.60 -14.21 -1.81
N TRP A 120 14.41 -13.36 -1.17
CA TRP A 120 13.96 -12.08 -0.64
C TRP A 120 13.34 -11.16 -1.71
N ILE A 121 13.82 -11.22 -2.95
CA ILE A 121 13.25 -10.45 -4.06
C ILE A 121 11.80 -10.88 -4.32
N LYS A 122 11.54 -12.19 -4.35
CA LYS A 122 10.18 -12.72 -4.54
C LYS A 122 9.27 -12.40 -3.35
N VAL A 123 9.80 -12.39 -2.12
CA VAL A 123 9.04 -11.96 -0.94
C VAL A 123 8.62 -10.50 -1.04
N VAL A 124 9.54 -9.60 -1.42
CA VAL A 124 9.23 -8.17 -1.61
C VAL A 124 8.17 -7.98 -2.70
N LEU A 125 8.29 -8.69 -3.83
CA LEU A 125 7.28 -8.63 -4.89
C LEU A 125 5.92 -9.20 -4.46
N PHE A 126 5.91 -10.23 -3.63
CA PHE A 126 4.68 -10.78 -3.07
C PHE A 126 3.97 -9.76 -2.17
N LEU A 127 4.71 -9.09 -1.27
CA LEU A 127 4.16 -8.03 -0.43
C LEU A 127 3.65 -6.85 -1.27
N LEU A 128 4.39 -6.48 -2.32
CA LEU A 128 3.99 -5.40 -3.23
C LEU A 128 2.73 -5.77 -4.04
N ALA A 129 2.61 -7.02 -4.48
CA ALA A 129 1.41 -7.51 -5.14
C ALA A 129 0.19 -7.55 -4.19
N PHE A 130 0.40 -7.88 -2.92
CA PHE A 130 -0.66 -7.83 -1.91
C PHE A 130 -1.14 -6.40 -1.67
N SER A 131 -0.23 -5.44 -1.53
CA SER A 131 -0.53 -4.01 -1.43
C SER A 131 -1.35 -3.53 -2.63
N PHE A 132 -0.92 -3.91 -3.84
CA PHE A 132 -1.61 -3.56 -5.08
C PHE A 132 -3.04 -4.08 -5.16
N VAL A 133 -3.28 -5.31 -4.69
CA VAL A 133 -4.65 -5.87 -4.63
C VAL A 133 -5.51 -5.12 -3.63
N ASP A 134 -4.96 -4.71 -2.49
CA ASP A 134 -5.69 -3.93 -1.48
C ASP A 134 -6.06 -2.54 -2.02
N ASP A 135 -5.12 -1.86 -2.68
CA ASP A 135 -5.37 -0.56 -3.32
C ASP A 135 -6.40 -0.66 -4.47
N LEU A 136 -6.34 -1.72 -5.28
CA LEU A 136 -7.37 -1.99 -6.29
C LEU A 136 -8.75 -2.21 -5.65
N LYS A 137 -8.81 -2.99 -4.58
CA LYS A 137 -10.07 -3.22 -3.85
C LYS A 137 -10.62 -1.92 -3.28
N GLU A 138 -9.77 -1.06 -2.71
CA GLU A 138 -10.16 0.26 -2.22
C GLU A 138 -10.70 1.15 -3.35
N TYR A 139 -10.07 1.13 -4.52
CA TYR A 139 -10.51 1.89 -5.69
C TYR A 139 -11.89 1.44 -6.19
N PHE A 140 -12.13 0.13 -6.31
CA PHE A 140 -13.40 -0.40 -6.80
C PHE A 140 -14.53 -0.31 -5.76
N ALA A 141 -14.24 -0.54 -4.48
CA ALA A 141 -15.23 -0.32 -3.43
C ALA A 141 -15.63 1.15 -3.31
N GLY A 142 -14.71 2.08 -3.59
CA GLY A 142 -15.01 3.50 -3.66
C GLY A 142 -15.87 3.91 -4.86
N SER A 143 -15.83 3.17 -5.98
CA SER A 143 -16.70 3.44 -7.14
C SER A 143 -18.13 2.93 -6.97
N GLU A 144 -18.35 1.83 -6.23
CA GLU A 144 -19.71 1.30 -6.00
C GLU A 144 -20.58 2.25 -5.15
N VAL A 145 -19.96 3.03 -4.26
CA VAL A 145 -20.68 4.02 -3.43
C VAL A 145 -21.08 5.28 -4.24
N GLU A 146 -20.40 5.57 -5.35
CA GLU A 146 -20.75 6.68 -6.26
C GLU A 146 -21.93 6.33 -7.18
N ASP A 147 -22.13 5.06 -7.53
CA ASP A 147 -23.21 4.61 -8.43
C ASP A 147 -24.58 4.43 -7.73
N GLU A 148 -24.61 4.44 -6.39
CA GLU A 148 -25.83 4.38 -5.57
C GLU A 148 -26.31 5.75 -5.03
N LEU A 149 -25.61 6.84 -5.38
CA LEU A 149 -25.94 8.24 -5.02
C LEU A 149 -26.44 9.06 -6.22
#